data_AF-A0A929ZVI2-F1
#
_entry.id   AF-A0A929ZVI2-F1
#
_cell.length_a   1.000
_cell.length_b   1.000
_cell.length_c   1.000
_cell.angle_alpha   90.00
_cell.angle_beta   90.00
_cell.angle_gamma   90.00
#
_symmetry.space_group_name_H-M   'P 1'
#
loop_
_entity.id
_entity.type
_entity.pdbx_description
1 polymer ?
#
loop_
_entity_poly.entity_id
_entity_poly.type
_entity_poly.pdbx_seq_one_letter_code
_entity_poly.pdbx_strand_id
1 'polypeptide(L)' 'MKNIVVLASGSGTNLERILECIQNGEIPNAKVSMVVADRDCYALVRAEKHQIPHYLIKRGKNFCENLEKILPKDTDLI' A
#
# COMPACT_ATOMS: atom_id res chain seq x y z
N MET A 1 -12.78 0.70 -11.25
CA MET A 1 -12.19 0.16 -10.01
C MET A 1 -11.14 1.15 -9.54
N LYS A 2 -11.20 1.60 -8.29
CA LYS A 2 -10.30 2.60 -7.70
C LYS A 2 -8.99 1.96 -7.26
N ASN A 3 -7.88 2.57 -7.61
CA ASN A 3 -6.53 2.13 -7.28
C ASN A 3 -6.03 2.84 -6.03
N ILE A 4 -5.89 2.10 -4.94
CA ILE A 4 -5.44 2.63 -3.65
C ILE A 4 -3.98 2.22 -3.41
N VAL A 5 -3.12 3.20 -3.11
CA VAL A 5 -1.79 2.93 -2.55
C VAL A 5 -1.87 3.07 -1.03
N VAL A 6 -1.24 2.17 -0.29
CA VAL A 6 -1.23 2.23 1.19
C VAL A 6 0.19 2.51 1.68
N LEU A 7 0.36 3.56 2.48
CA LEU A 7 1.61 3.83 3.19
C LEU A 7 1.58 3.20 4.59
N ALA A 8 2.61 2.43 4.96
CA ALA A 8 2.66 1.73 6.25
C ALA A 8 4.04 1.78 6.92
N SER A 9 4.07 1.73 8.25
CA SER A 9 5.32 1.80 9.04
C SER A 9 5.43 0.71 10.11
N GLY A 10 4.53 -0.28 10.11
CA GLY A 10 4.37 -1.21 11.23
C GLY A 10 3.63 -2.50 10.89
N SER A 11 2.76 -2.95 11.80
CA SER A 11 2.09 -4.27 11.75
C SER A 11 1.21 -4.50 10.51
N GLY A 12 0.76 -3.42 9.85
CA GLY A 12 -0.12 -3.52 8.69
C GLY A 12 -1.52 -4.04 9.00
N THR A 13 -2.00 -3.93 10.25
CA THR A 13 -3.37 -4.38 10.59
C THR A 13 -4.44 -3.61 9.84
N ASN A 14 -4.26 -2.30 9.60
CA ASN A 14 -5.18 -1.52 8.78
C ASN A 14 -5.13 -1.94 7.31
N LEU A 15 -3.96 -2.28 6.77
CA LEU A 15 -3.85 -2.87 5.44
C LEU A 15 -4.68 -4.15 5.36
N GLU A 16 -4.54 -5.06 6.33
CA GLU A 16 -5.33 -6.30 6.35
C GLU A 16 -6.84 -6.01 6.38
N ARG A 17 -7.29 -5.08 7.22
CA ARG A 17 -8.72 -4.71 7.28
C ARG A 17 -9.22 -4.10 5.98
N ILE A 18 -8.44 -3.25 5.32
CA ILE A 18 -8.81 -2.69 4.01
C ILE A 18 -8.96 -3.81 2.98
N LEU A 19 -8.03 -4.76 2.96
CA LEU A 19 -8.09 -5.91 2.05
C LEU A 19 -9.31 -6.79 2.32
N GLU A 20 -9.60 -7.09 3.59
CA GLU A 20 -10.80 -7.82 4.01
C GLU A 20 -12.09 -7.11 3.57
N CYS A 21 -12.23 -5.80 3.84
CA CYS A 21 -13.41 -5.04 3.44
C CYS A 21 -13.58 -4.96 1.91
N ILE A 22 -12.49 -4.88 1.14
CA ILE A 22 -12.55 -4.96 -0.33
C ILE A 22 -13.01 -6.35 -0.78
N GLN A 23 -12.42 -7.41 -0.21
CA GLN A 23 -12.76 -8.81 -0.54
C GLN A 23 -14.22 -9.13 -0.19
N ASN A 24 -14.73 -8.61 0.93
CA ASN A 24 -16.10 -8.78 1.38
C ASN A 24 -17.10 -7.87 0.64
N GLY A 25 -16.63 -6.96 -0.21
CA GLY A 25 -17.49 -6.03 -0.95
C GLY A 25 -18.01 -4.84 -0.14
N GLU A 26 -17.54 -4.65 1.10
CA GLU A 26 -17.85 -3.47 1.94
C GLU A 26 -17.26 -2.19 1.35
N ILE A 27 -16.08 -2.30 0.72
CA ILE A 27 -15.49 -1.25 -0.11
C ILE A 27 -15.60 -1.70 -1.58
N PRO A 28 -16.74 -1.45 -2.24
CA PRO A 28 -16.96 -1.92 -3.59
C PRO A 28 -16.09 -1.16 -4.59
N ASN A 29 -15.77 -1.82 -5.71
CA ASN A 29 -15.05 -1.23 -6.84
C ASN A 29 -13.69 -0.62 -6.47
N ALA A 30 -12.96 -1.19 -5.51
CA ALA A 30 -11.61 -0.75 -5.13
C ALA A 30 -10.63 -1.92 -5.12
N LYS A 31 -9.33 -1.61 -5.22
CA LYS A 31 -8.23 -2.53 -4.92
C LYS A 31 -7.07 -1.77 -4.29
N VAL A 32 -6.29 -2.46 -3.46
CA VAL A 32 -4.97 -1.98 -3.07
C VAL A 32 -4.01 -2.34 -4.21
N SER A 33 -3.52 -1.34 -4.94
CA SER A 33 -2.64 -1.53 -6.09
C SER A 33 -1.16 -1.52 -5.72
N MET A 34 -0.79 -0.92 -4.58
CA MET A 34 0.58 -0.90 -4.08
C MET A 34 0.62 -0.67 -2.56
N VAL A 35 1.65 -1.20 -1.91
CA VAL A 35 1.98 -0.87 -0.52
C VAL A 35 3.39 -0.29 -0.45
N VAL A 36 3.57 0.84 0.22
CA VAL A 36 4.90 1.43 0.43
C VAL A 36 5.17 1.50 1.93
N ALA A 37 6.33 1.00 2.35
CA ALA A 37 6.78 1.09 3.72
C ALA A 37 7.99 2.00 3.88
N ASP A 38 8.10 2.66 5.03
CA ASP A 38 9.24 3.52 5.36
C ASP A 38 10.37 2.82 6.15
N ARG A 39 10.13 1.56 6.55
CA ARG A 39 11.02 0.66 7.29
C ARG A 39 10.60 -0.80 7.09
N ASP A 40 11.52 -1.74 7.37
CA ASP A 40 11.18 -3.16 7.42
C ASP A 40 10.08 -3.40 8.45
N CYS A 41 8.93 -3.89 7.98
CA CYS A 41 7.75 -4.06 8.82
C CYS A 41 6.83 -5.15 8.29
N TYR A 42 5.93 -5.61 9.15
CA TYR A 42 5.03 -6.72 8.84
C TYR A 42 4.00 -6.39 7.76
N ALA A 43 3.75 -5.11 7.48
CA ALA A 43 2.92 -4.71 6.35
C ALA A 43 3.47 -5.18 4.99
N LEU A 44 4.80 -5.24 4.83
CA LEU A 44 5.43 -5.76 3.60
C LEU A 44 5.16 -7.26 3.44
N VAL A 45 5.26 -8.03 4.52
CA VAL A 45 4.95 -9.47 4.53
C VAL A 45 3.48 -9.72 4.15
N ARG A 46 2.56 -8.88 4.64
CA ARG A 46 1.14 -8.95 4.25
C ARG A 46 0.94 -8.64 2.78
N ALA A 47 1.57 -7.57 2.27
CA ALA A 47 1.48 -7.20 0.86
C ALA A 47 2.00 -8.34 -0.04
N GLU A 48 3.14 -8.94 0.32
CA GLU A 48 3.70 -10.10 -0.39
C GLU A 48 2.75 -11.31 -0.37
N LYS A 49 2.18 -11.66 0.79
CA LYS A 49 1.21 -12.76 0.92
C LYS A 49 -0.01 -12.58 0.02
N HIS A 50 -0.50 -11.35 -0.11
CA HIS A 50 -1.61 -10.99 -0.97
C HIS A 50 -1.19 -10.68 -2.43
N GLN A 51 0.08 -10.88 -2.77
CA GLN A 51 0.66 -10.65 -4.10
C GLN A 51 0.48 -9.20 -4.61
N ILE A 52 0.52 -8.24 -3.69
CA ILE A 52 0.43 -6.81 -3.98
C ILE A 52 1.85 -6.24 -4.17
N PRO A 53 2.10 -5.46 -5.23
CA PRO A 53 3.37 -4.75 -5.41
C PRO A 53 3.72 -3.93 -4.17
N HIS A 54 4.95 -4.09 -3.67
CA HIS A 54 5.38 -3.42 -2.46
C HIS A 54 6.81 -2.91 -2.53
N TYR A 55 7.05 -1.77 -1.88
CA TYR A 55 8.34 -1.08 -1.92
C TYR A 55 8.73 -0.57 -0.54
N LEU A 56 10.03 -0.63 -0.24
CA LEU A 56 10.62 0.01 0.92
C LEU A 56 11.30 1.32 0.51
N ILE A 57 10.75 2.46 0.94
CA ILE A 57 11.38 3.78 0.78
C ILE A 57 11.80 4.28 2.15
N LYS A 58 13.09 4.21 2.46
CA LYS A 58 13.61 4.71 3.74
C LYS A 58 13.19 6.15 3.99
N ARG A 59 12.67 6.40 5.21
CA ARG A 59 12.34 7.75 5.67
C ARG A 59 13.55 8.68 5.55
N GLY A 60 13.34 9.88 5.03
CA GLY A 60 14.39 10.88 4.86
C GLY A 60 13.95 12.04 3.97
N LYS A 61 14.87 12.97 3.69
CA LYS A 61 14.60 14.17 2.87
C LYS A 61 14.07 13.84 1.46
N ASN A 62 14.49 12.70 0.92
CA ASN A 62 14.14 12.28 -0.44
C ASN A 62 12.91 11.34 -0.48
N PHE A 63 12.18 11.17 0.64
CA PHE A 63 11.05 10.25 0.70
C PHE A 63 9.98 10.60 -0.34
N CYS A 64 9.56 11.87 -0.41
CA CYS A 64 8.53 12.31 -1.35
C CYS A 64 8.96 12.14 -2.81
N GLU A 65 10.19 12.55 -3.15
CA GLU A 65 10.73 12.40 -4.51
C GLU A 65 10.80 10.92 -4.94
N ASN A 66 11.22 10.03 -4.04
CA ASN A 66 11.27 8.61 -4.32
C ASN A 66 9.88 7.98 -4.44
N LEU A 67 8.92 8.45 -3.63
CA LEU A 67 7.53 8.00 -3.70
C LEU A 67 6.92 8.40 -5.04
N GLU A 68 7.06 9.66 -5.46
CA GLU A 68 6.57 10.16 -6.74
C GLU A 68 7.09 9.37 -7.95
N LYS A 69 8.35 8.91 -7.91
CA LYS A 69 8.94 8.11 -8.99
C LYS A 69 8.31 6.73 -9.15
N ILE A 70 7.77 6.15 -8.08
CA ILE A 70 7.22 4.79 -8.10
C ILE A 70 5.69 4.75 -8.11
N LEU A 71 5.03 5.86 -7.78
CA LEU A 71 3.57 5.94 -7.75
C LEU A 71 3.00 5.60 -9.13
N PRO A 72 2.07 4.62 -9.24
CA PRO A 72 1.37 4.35 -10.47
C PRO A 72 0.59 5.59 -10.94
N LYS A 73 0.64 5.89 -12.24
CA LYS A 73 -0.06 7.05 -12.84
C LYS A 73 -1.58 6.98 -12.66
N ASP A 74 -2.12 5.78 -12.48
CA ASP A 74 -3.55 5.52 -12.29
C ASP A 74 -3.94 5.42 -10.80
N THR A 75 -3.10 5.90 -9.88
CA THR A 75 -3.43 6.00 -8.45
C THR A 75 -4.58 6.97 -8.24
N ASP A 76 -5.67 6.50 -7.63
CA ASP A 76 -6.84 7.31 -7.30
C ASP A 76 -6.79 7.86 -5.86
N LEU A 77 -6.12 7.12 -4.95
CA LEU A 77 -6.04 7.43 -3.53
C LEU A 77 -4.72 6.90 -2.95
N ILE A 78 -4.12 7.66 -2.04
CA ILE A 78 -3.00 7.27 -1.19
C ILE A 78 -3.44 7.41 0.27
#